data_AF-A0A2C9XFN1-F1
#
_entry.id   AF-A0A2C9XFN1-F1
#
_cell.length_a   1.000
_cell.length_b   1.000
_cell.length_c   1.000
_cell.angle_alpha   90.00
_cell.angle_beta   90.00
_cell.angle_gamma   90.00
#
_symmetry.space_group_name_H-M   'P 1'
#
loop_
_entity.id
_entity.type
_entity.pdbx_description
1 polymer ?
#
loop_
_entity_poly.entity_id
_entity_poly.type
_entity_poly.pdbx_seq_one_letter_code
_entity_poly.pdbx_strand_id
1 'polypeptide(L)'
;MKKAKWGCMLFPIILLLGVLFFLIVLVGGEPKSESGCIQSNWDNPDDGKTVPASIEEFVKSHREAYILSWKAGGFLPSASIAQTMVENGFNFTNPSGTSFWQAHNMGGVKTSRKEDFPITLGVFGEDSVDITGTKPGTNVGDNTGGAYTWFKDYNAGIVGKAEFMAHQTLYTRAINNTDGVSALTAIFEGGWATDPSYLMKLLATYSSLGTQFQWLDKEAILKYGSTPYQGKNDLDEGTVNVPKGEESDSSDCVKTSDTAGQVTGENSAPTLEVPKEYQGKLTLPPPDSKDYSGNSYPFGECTWGAYNRMAQIGNRIEWFSGDSGHGGAWGASARSAGYTVVKGEPKVGWAACFQGGVAGSLPPYGHIAVVEYVNSDGSILVSETNVINMGSGTRSWRVLDKGIVSQLEFIQGKGG
;
A
#
# COMPACT_ATOMS: atom_id res chain seq x y z
N MET A 1 77.10 21.89 -25.33
CA MET A 1 78.13 22.65 -24.58
C MET A 1 77.74 24.11 -24.61
N LYS A 2 77.46 24.73 -23.44
CA LYS A 2 78.20 25.87 -22.84
C LYS A 2 78.33 27.08 -23.78
N LYS A 3 78.04 28.33 -23.44
CA LYS A 3 77.84 29.07 -22.17
C LYS A 3 77.57 30.54 -22.59
N ALA A 4 77.21 31.38 -21.61
CA ALA A 4 77.50 32.82 -21.48
C ALA A 4 76.25 33.72 -21.58
N LYS A 5 76.11 34.83 -20.85
CA LYS A 5 76.75 35.44 -19.67
C LYS A 5 75.86 36.67 -19.34
N TRP A 6 75.85 37.04 -18.08
CA TRP A 6 75.25 38.22 -17.43
C TRP A 6 75.38 39.60 -18.11
N GLY A 7 74.45 40.51 -17.76
CA GLY A 7 74.74 41.95 -17.57
C GLY A 7 73.54 42.91 -17.67
N CYS A 8 73.25 43.67 -16.60
CA CYS A 8 72.15 44.62 -16.35
C CYS A 8 72.03 45.86 -17.27
N MET A 9 70.80 46.38 -17.50
CA MET A 9 70.25 47.68 -16.96
C MET A 9 68.95 48.15 -17.68
N LEU A 10 67.89 48.38 -16.88
CA LEU A 10 66.84 49.43 -16.85
C LEU A 10 65.90 49.78 -18.05
N PHE A 11 64.59 49.57 -17.77
CA PHE A 11 63.31 50.27 -18.17
C PHE A 11 62.80 50.19 -19.64
N PRO A 12 61.47 50.31 -19.90
CA PRO A 12 60.27 49.78 -19.22
C PRO A 12 59.27 49.09 -20.19
N ILE A 13 58.08 48.73 -19.68
CA ILE A 13 56.79 48.53 -20.39
C ILE A 13 56.35 47.06 -20.68
N ILE A 14 55.08 46.80 -20.30
CA ILE A 14 54.12 45.75 -20.72
C ILE A 14 54.05 44.42 -19.94
N LEU A 15 52.82 44.16 -19.45
CA LEU A 15 52.10 42.91 -19.16
C LEU A 15 52.91 41.64 -18.83
N LEU A 16 52.58 40.99 -17.72
CA LEU A 16 51.77 39.76 -17.66
C LEU A 16 51.84 39.14 -16.26
N LEU A 17 50.68 38.68 -15.78
CA LEU A 17 50.47 37.55 -14.87
C LEU A 17 51.30 37.45 -13.59
N GLY A 18 50.61 37.53 -12.45
CA GLY A 18 51.04 36.78 -11.28
C GLY A 18 50.48 37.26 -9.95
N VAL A 19 49.75 36.36 -9.31
CA VAL A 19 49.48 36.29 -7.86
C VAL A 19 48.36 37.19 -7.34
N LEU A 20 47.13 36.68 -7.47
CA LEU A 20 46.11 36.96 -6.48
C LEU A 20 46.01 35.75 -5.55
N PHE A 21 46.56 35.92 -4.36
CA PHE A 21 46.42 35.00 -3.23
C PHE A 21 44.99 35.16 -2.69
N PHE A 22 44.04 34.40 -3.23
CA PHE A 22 42.72 34.28 -2.62
C PHE A 22 42.72 33.06 -1.69
N LEU A 23 42.71 33.35 -0.39
CA LEU A 23 42.24 32.41 0.63
C LEU A 23 40.78 32.07 0.30
N ILE A 24 40.57 30.99 -0.45
CA ILE A 24 39.29 30.31 -0.47
C ILE A 24 39.25 29.47 0.80
N VAL A 25 38.55 29.98 1.81
CA VAL A 25 37.98 29.15 2.86
C VAL A 25 37.07 28.16 2.12
N LEU A 26 37.54 26.93 1.96
CA LEU A 26 36.70 25.79 1.64
C LEU A 26 35.73 25.66 2.81
N VAL A 27 34.55 26.26 2.68
CA VAL A 27 33.35 25.74 3.33
C VAL A 27 33.16 24.37 2.70
N GLY A 28 33.83 23.37 3.27
CA GLY A 28 33.43 21.99 3.11
C GLY A 28 32.05 21.90 3.72
N GLY A 29 31.02 22.11 2.91
CA GLY A 29 29.73 21.53 3.18
C GLY A 29 29.97 20.03 3.21
N GLU A 30 30.05 19.47 4.41
CA GLU A 30 29.84 18.04 4.59
C GLU A 30 28.56 17.68 3.81
N PRO A 31 28.56 16.61 3.00
CA PRO A 31 27.30 16.13 2.45
C PRO A 31 26.41 15.84 3.66
N LYS A 32 25.31 16.61 3.78
CA LYS A 32 24.26 16.32 4.75
C LYS A 32 23.89 14.86 4.53
N SER A 33 24.22 14.03 5.50
CA SER A 33 23.62 12.72 5.69
C SER A 33 22.11 12.94 5.68
N GLU A 34 21.44 12.70 4.54
CA GLU A 34 20.00 12.53 4.46
C GLU A 34 19.67 11.28 5.29
N SER A 35 19.31 11.50 6.55
CA SER A 35 18.85 10.44 7.44
C SER A 35 17.49 9.95 6.95
N GLY A 36 17.37 8.65 6.66
CA GLY A 36 16.13 7.91 6.40
C GLY A 36 15.16 7.91 7.60
N CYS A 37 14.68 9.09 7.96
CA CYS A 37 13.84 9.38 9.11
C CYS A 37 12.52 9.92 8.57
N ILE A 38 11.46 9.11 8.60
CA ILE A 38 10.11 9.60 8.30
C ILE A 38 9.54 10.18 9.59
N GLN A 39 9.35 11.50 9.61
CA GLN A 39 8.69 12.17 10.72
C GLN A 39 7.18 12.13 10.50
N SER A 40 6.43 11.81 11.55
CA SER A 40 4.98 11.98 11.56
C SER A 40 4.64 13.47 11.56
N ASN A 41 3.72 13.88 10.69
CA ASN A 41 3.28 15.28 10.64
C ASN A 41 1.77 15.38 10.88
N TRP A 42 1.39 16.15 11.91
CA TRP A 42 -0.01 16.36 12.28
C TRP A 42 -0.77 17.20 11.26
N ASP A 43 -0.09 18.18 10.66
CA ASP A 43 -0.58 18.94 9.52
C ASP A 43 0.20 18.43 8.30
N ASN A 44 -0.31 17.42 7.59
CA ASN A 44 0.34 16.90 6.39
C ASN A 44 -0.18 17.64 5.14
N PRO A 45 0.43 18.76 4.69
CA PRO A 45 -0.12 19.60 3.63
C PRO A 45 -0.12 18.93 2.25
N ASP A 46 0.58 17.80 2.11
CA ASP A 46 0.75 17.05 0.87
C ASP A 46 -0.24 15.90 0.71
N ASP A 47 -1.11 15.67 1.71
CA ASP A 47 -2.21 14.70 1.64
C ASP A 47 -3.14 15.01 0.46
N GLY A 48 -3.39 13.98 -0.36
CA GLY A 48 -4.20 14.09 -1.58
C GLY A 48 -3.51 14.82 -2.73
N LYS A 49 -2.28 15.33 -2.56
CA LYS A 49 -1.47 15.99 -3.61
C LYS A 49 -0.31 15.14 -4.10
N THR A 50 0.25 14.32 -3.23
CA THR A 50 1.37 13.42 -3.53
C THR A 50 0.98 11.98 -3.24
N VAL A 51 1.53 11.06 -4.03
CA VAL A 51 1.34 9.63 -3.83
C VAL A 51 2.52 9.11 -3.00
N PRO A 52 2.28 8.51 -1.83
CA PRO A 52 3.32 7.85 -1.05
C PRO A 52 4.04 6.79 -1.88
N ALA A 53 5.36 6.62 -1.67
CA ALA A 53 6.14 5.61 -2.39
C ALA A 53 5.82 4.18 -1.91
N SER A 54 5.31 4.03 -0.68
CA SER A 54 4.83 2.73 -0.16
C SER A 54 3.75 2.89 0.92
N ILE A 55 3.07 1.78 1.24
CA ILE A 55 2.14 1.70 2.39
C ILE A 55 2.90 1.98 3.69
N GLU A 56 4.13 1.50 3.81
CA GLU A 56 4.95 1.72 5.00
C GLU A 56 5.28 3.21 5.19
N GLU A 57 5.64 3.91 4.12
CA GLU A 57 5.89 5.35 4.17
C GLU A 57 4.63 6.11 4.61
N PHE A 58 3.49 5.79 4.00
CA PHE A 58 2.21 6.38 4.39
C PHE A 58 1.88 6.13 5.86
N VAL A 59 1.99 4.89 6.33
CA VAL A 59 1.66 4.56 7.72
C VAL A 59 2.61 5.26 8.69
N LYS A 60 3.90 5.37 8.38
CA LYS A 60 4.88 6.08 9.21
C LYS A 60 4.62 7.59 9.25
N SER A 61 4.28 8.22 8.12
CA SER A 61 3.97 9.65 8.08
C SER A 61 2.67 10.00 8.85
N HIS A 62 1.77 9.02 9.02
CA HIS A 62 0.52 9.15 9.76
C HIS A 62 0.53 8.44 11.13
N ARG A 63 1.72 8.11 11.66
CA ARG A 63 1.88 7.37 12.93
C ARG A 63 1.05 7.95 14.07
N GLU A 64 1.13 9.25 14.30
CA GLU A 64 0.44 9.90 15.42
C GLU A 64 -1.08 9.83 15.29
N ALA A 65 -1.63 9.88 14.07
CA ALA A 65 -3.05 9.71 13.84
C ALA A 65 -3.50 8.27 14.14
N TYR A 66 -2.71 7.27 13.75
CA TYR A 66 -2.97 5.87 14.12
C TYR A 66 -2.92 5.66 15.64
N ILE A 67 -1.93 6.22 16.34
CA ILE A 67 -1.86 6.19 17.80
C ILE A 67 -3.07 6.91 18.42
N LEU A 68 -3.47 8.09 17.93
CA LEU A 68 -4.64 8.81 18.42
C LEU A 68 -5.94 8.03 18.17
N SER A 69 -6.07 7.35 17.03
CA SER A 69 -7.27 6.58 16.68
C SER A 69 -7.59 5.50 17.72
N TRP A 70 -6.57 4.90 18.34
CA TRP A 70 -6.74 3.95 19.45
C TRP A 70 -7.41 4.63 20.64
N LYS A 71 -6.96 5.83 21.03
CA LYS A 71 -7.63 6.61 22.08
C LYS A 71 -9.04 7.01 21.68
N ALA A 72 -9.22 7.45 20.45
CA ALA A 72 -10.44 8.10 20.01
C ALA A 72 -11.61 7.12 19.84
N GLY A 73 -11.33 5.92 19.35
CA GLY A 73 -12.36 4.93 19.06
C GLY A 73 -12.00 3.50 19.44
N GLY A 74 -10.86 3.24 20.09
CA GLY A 74 -10.50 1.91 20.56
C GLY A 74 -10.35 0.87 19.45
N PHE A 75 -10.15 1.28 18.19
CA PHE A 75 -9.93 0.34 17.09
C PHE A 75 -8.43 0.15 16.84
N LEU A 76 -7.96 -1.10 16.87
CA LEU A 76 -6.54 -1.43 16.87
C LEU A 76 -5.85 -0.95 15.58
N PRO A 77 -4.72 -0.18 15.65
CA PRO A 77 -4.08 0.39 14.47
C PRO A 77 -3.75 -0.61 13.35
N SER A 78 -3.11 -1.74 13.68
CA SER A 78 -2.76 -2.78 12.72
C SER A 78 -3.97 -3.40 12.02
N ALA A 79 -5.08 -3.59 12.76
CA ALA A 79 -6.34 -4.05 12.22
C ALA A 79 -6.96 -2.99 11.29
N SER A 80 -6.89 -1.72 11.66
CA SER A 80 -7.38 -0.61 10.83
C SER A 80 -6.64 -0.53 9.50
N ILE A 81 -5.32 -0.68 9.51
CA ILE A 81 -4.47 -0.72 8.31
C ILE A 81 -4.86 -1.90 7.41
N ALA A 82 -5.00 -3.10 7.97
CA ALA A 82 -5.40 -4.28 7.22
C ALA A 82 -6.80 -4.12 6.59
N GLN A 83 -7.75 -3.56 7.33
CA GLN A 83 -9.08 -3.27 6.81
C GLN A 83 -9.01 -2.24 5.67
N THR A 84 -8.25 -1.15 5.82
CA THR A 84 -8.09 -0.14 4.76
C THR A 84 -7.52 -0.74 3.47
N MET A 85 -6.56 -1.65 3.57
CA MET A 85 -6.06 -2.40 2.41
C MET A 85 -7.17 -3.22 1.72
N VAL A 86 -8.09 -3.82 2.48
CA VAL A 86 -9.23 -4.55 1.91
C VAL A 86 -10.27 -3.61 1.29
N GLU A 87 -10.53 -2.47 1.91
CA GLU A 87 -11.55 -1.51 1.45
C GLU A 87 -11.16 -0.79 0.15
N ASN A 88 -9.91 -0.39 0.02
CA ASN A 88 -9.47 0.44 -1.12
C ASN A 88 -8.03 0.18 -1.58
N GLY A 89 -7.32 -0.77 -0.99
CA GLY A 89 -5.96 -1.13 -1.42
C GLY A 89 -4.90 -0.07 -1.18
N PHE A 90 -5.15 0.90 -0.28
CA PHE A 90 -4.34 2.12 -0.18
C PHE A 90 -4.24 2.88 -1.51
N ASN A 91 -5.34 2.92 -2.26
CA ASN A 91 -5.36 3.60 -3.55
C ASN A 91 -5.46 5.13 -3.38
N PHE A 92 -4.34 5.82 -3.58
CA PHE A 92 -4.23 7.28 -3.47
C PHE A 92 -4.53 8.03 -4.78
N THR A 93 -4.74 7.32 -5.89
CA THR A 93 -4.97 7.93 -7.21
C THR A 93 -5.98 7.13 -8.00
N ASN A 94 -7.15 7.69 -8.27
CA ASN A 94 -8.13 6.96 -9.05
C ASN A 94 -9.06 7.87 -9.88
N PRO A 95 -8.85 7.98 -11.20
CA PRO A 95 -9.80 8.62 -12.10
C PRO A 95 -10.95 7.69 -12.54
N SER A 96 -11.00 6.41 -12.14
CA SER A 96 -11.95 5.41 -12.69
C SER A 96 -12.55 4.39 -11.69
N GLY A 97 -12.38 4.57 -10.38
CA GLY A 97 -13.01 3.77 -9.31
C GLY A 97 -13.44 4.63 -8.11
N THR A 98 -13.56 4.07 -6.90
CA THR A 98 -14.07 4.84 -5.75
C THR A 98 -13.16 6.03 -5.44
N SER A 99 -13.76 7.20 -5.32
CA SER A 99 -13.07 8.47 -5.15
C SER A 99 -12.73 8.77 -3.68
N PHE A 100 -12.65 7.74 -2.83
CA PHE A 100 -12.41 7.85 -1.39
C PHE A 100 -11.12 8.61 -1.03
N TRP A 101 -10.10 8.52 -1.86
CA TRP A 101 -8.86 9.27 -1.71
C TRP A 101 -9.10 10.79 -1.76
N GLN A 102 -10.06 11.28 -2.56
CA GLN A 102 -10.45 12.70 -2.61
C GLN A 102 -11.18 13.16 -1.34
N ALA A 103 -11.76 12.20 -0.62
CA ALA A 103 -12.45 12.40 0.65
C ALA A 103 -11.57 12.09 1.87
N HIS A 104 -10.31 11.67 1.65
CA HIS A 104 -9.43 11.12 2.68
C HIS A 104 -10.08 10.04 3.56
N ASN A 105 -11.08 9.35 3.00
CA ASN A 105 -11.93 8.41 3.70
C ASN A 105 -11.46 6.97 3.40
N MET A 106 -10.30 6.64 3.95
CA MET A 106 -9.62 5.38 3.67
C MET A 106 -10.29 4.15 4.31
N GLY A 107 -11.43 4.34 4.98
CA GLY A 107 -12.20 3.28 5.62
C GLY A 107 -13.56 3.02 5.02
N GLY A 108 -14.08 3.84 4.10
CA GLY A 108 -15.46 3.72 3.63
C GLY A 108 -16.49 4.16 4.68
N VAL A 109 -16.16 5.17 5.49
CA VAL A 109 -17.05 5.72 6.52
C VAL A 109 -18.25 6.41 5.87
N LYS A 110 -19.46 5.88 6.08
CA LYS A 110 -20.70 6.52 5.59
C LYS A 110 -21.01 7.81 6.37
N THR A 111 -21.77 8.71 5.75
CA THR A 111 -22.24 9.91 6.45
C THR A 111 -23.07 9.52 7.68
N SER A 112 -22.76 10.16 8.81
CA SER A 112 -23.48 9.99 10.08
C SER A 112 -23.86 11.37 10.64
N ARG A 113 -23.48 11.69 11.87
CA ARG A 113 -23.66 12.99 12.51
C ARG A 113 -22.31 13.53 12.96
N LYS A 114 -22.14 14.86 13.00
CA LYS A 114 -20.87 15.48 13.42
C LYS A 114 -20.49 15.11 14.86
N GLU A 115 -21.49 14.90 15.72
CA GLU A 115 -21.31 14.56 17.13
C GLU A 115 -20.72 13.16 17.34
N ASP A 116 -20.62 12.35 16.28
CA ASP A 116 -19.93 11.06 16.34
C ASP A 116 -18.39 11.22 16.19
N PHE A 117 -17.87 12.43 15.99
CA PHE A 117 -16.44 12.73 15.76
C PHE A 117 -15.82 13.77 16.73
N PRO A 118 -16.09 13.72 18.05
CA PRO A 118 -15.68 14.77 18.99
C PRO A 118 -14.16 15.00 19.06
N ILE A 119 -13.35 13.93 19.00
CA ILE A 119 -11.88 14.05 19.06
C ILE A 119 -11.33 14.52 17.72
N THR A 120 -11.87 14.02 16.59
CA THR A 120 -11.46 14.50 15.28
C THR A 120 -11.73 16.00 15.14
N LEU A 121 -12.92 16.48 15.51
CA LEU A 121 -13.26 17.90 15.47
C LEU A 121 -12.39 18.73 16.43
N GLY A 122 -12.18 18.24 17.66
CA GLY A 122 -11.39 18.93 18.67
C GLY A 122 -9.91 19.05 18.32
N VAL A 123 -9.35 18.08 17.60
CA VAL A 123 -7.92 18.04 17.25
C VAL A 123 -7.65 18.69 15.88
N PHE A 124 -8.50 18.41 14.88
CA PHE A 124 -8.26 18.83 13.51
C PHE A 124 -9.09 20.06 13.09
N GLY A 125 -10.00 20.54 13.95
CA GLY A 125 -10.85 21.69 13.69
C GLY A 125 -12.27 21.31 13.24
N GLU A 126 -13.20 22.24 13.36
CA GLU A 126 -14.63 22.04 13.04
C GLU A 126 -14.90 21.75 11.56
N ASP A 127 -14.00 22.15 10.67
CA ASP A 127 -14.06 21.92 9.22
C ASP A 127 -13.38 20.60 8.80
N SER A 128 -12.83 19.83 9.75
CA SER A 128 -12.14 18.57 9.49
C SER A 128 -13.05 17.44 9.04
N VAL A 129 -14.36 17.53 9.33
CA VAL A 129 -15.36 16.52 8.99
C VAL A 129 -16.54 17.18 8.27
N ASP A 130 -16.89 16.64 7.10
CA ASP A 130 -18.09 17.02 6.36
C ASP A 130 -18.95 15.78 6.07
N ILE A 131 -20.18 15.82 6.60
CA ILE A 131 -21.18 14.74 6.50
C ILE A 131 -22.26 15.03 5.45
N THR A 132 -22.12 16.11 4.67
CA THR A 132 -23.15 16.54 3.71
C THR A 132 -23.22 15.61 2.51
N GLY A 133 -22.13 14.90 2.23
CA GLY A 133 -22.01 14.06 1.04
C GLY A 133 -21.85 14.84 -0.27
N THR A 134 -21.52 16.13 -0.19
CA THR A 134 -21.41 17.01 -1.37
C THR A 134 -19.98 17.29 -1.83
N LYS A 135 -18.97 16.93 -1.02
CA LYS A 135 -17.56 17.17 -1.34
C LYS A 135 -17.00 16.15 -2.34
N PRO A 136 -15.90 16.45 -3.04
CA PRO A 136 -15.25 15.46 -3.91
C PRO A 136 -14.95 14.16 -3.15
N GLY A 137 -15.19 13.02 -3.77
CA GLY A 137 -14.93 11.72 -3.15
C GLY A 137 -16.05 11.11 -2.33
N THR A 138 -17.13 11.86 -2.03
CA THR A 138 -18.19 11.38 -1.12
C THR A 138 -19.31 10.63 -1.80
N ASN A 139 -19.37 10.64 -3.13
CA ASN A 139 -20.35 9.90 -3.93
C ASN A 139 -19.60 8.99 -4.90
N VAL A 140 -19.58 7.69 -4.59
CA VAL A 140 -18.72 6.71 -5.27
C VAL A 140 -19.48 5.75 -6.19
N GLY A 141 -20.80 5.94 -6.35
CA GLY A 141 -21.61 5.19 -7.33
C GLY A 141 -21.66 3.68 -7.10
N ASP A 142 -21.41 3.22 -5.88
CA ASP A 142 -21.28 1.80 -5.52
C ASP A 142 -22.62 1.07 -5.32
N ASN A 143 -23.74 1.74 -5.59
CA ASN A 143 -25.12 1.23 -5.41
C ASN A 143 -25.46 0.79 -3.97
N THR A 144 -24.66 1.15 -2.96
CA THR A 144 -24.92 0.77 -1.56
C THR A 144 -25.87 1.72 -0.83
N GLY A 145 -26.25 2.84 -1.48
CA GLY A 145 -27.09 3.88 -0.91
C GLY A 145 -26.38 4.74 0.14
N GLY A 146 -26.55 6.05 0.03
CA GLY A 146 -25.95 7.04 0.93
C GLY A 146 -24.63 7.62 0.43
N ALA A 147 -24.23 8.72 1.03
CA ALA A 147 -22.93 9.36 0.78
C ALA A 147 -21.91 8.93 1.83
N TYR A 148 -20.65 9.28 1.58
CA TYR A 148 -19.54 9.04 2.48
C TYR A 148 -19.09 10.33 3.17
N THR A 149 -18.54 10.19 4.36
CA THR A 149 -17.95 11.32 5.10
C THR A 149 -16.71 11.81 4.37
N TRP A 150 -16.54 13.11 4.29
CA TRP A 150 -15.30 13.74 3.82
C TRP A 150 -14.48 14.19 5.02
N PHE A 151 -13.18 13.92 4.98
CA PHE A 151 -12.20 14.38 5.95
C PHE A 151 -11.23 15.36 5.29
N LYS A 152 -10.73 16.33 6.06
CA LYS A 152 -9.82 17.35 5.52
C LYS A 152 -8.49 16.81 5.00
N ASP A 153 -7.99 15.75 5.64
CA ASP A 153 -6.74 15.07 5.36
C ASP A 153 -6.82 13.62 5.87
N TYR A 154 -5.79 12.81 5.61
CA TYR A 154 -5.80 11.39 5.99
C TYR A 154 -5.66 11.20 7.49
N ASN A 155 -5.00 12.11 8.21
CA ASN A 155 -4.92 12.06 9.68
C ASN A 155 -6.33 12.14 10.30
N ALA A 156 -7.15 13.11 9.87
CA ALA A 156 -8.53 13.25 10.30
C ALA A 156 -9.37 12.03 9.89
N GLY A 157 -9.15 11.46 8.70
CA GLY A 157 -9.83 10.25 8.25
C GLY A 157 -9.50 9.00 9.07
N ILE A 158 -8.23 8.83 9.46
CA ILE A 158 -7.77 7.71 10.29
C ILE A 158 -8.42 7.75 11.68
N VAL A 159 -8.41 8.93 12.32
CA VAL A 159 -9.01 9.11 13.65
C VAL A 159 -10.53 9.02 13.57
N GLY A 160 -11.14 9.69 12.58
CA GLY A 160 -12.58 9.72 12.38
C GLY A 160 -13.16 8.34 12.08
N LYS A 161 -12.44 7.47 11.35
CA LYS A 161 -12.84 6.07 11.15
C LYS A 161 -13.01 5.34 12.48
N ALA A 162 -12.04 5.45 13.40
CA ALA A 162 -12.12 4.80 14.69
C ALA A 162 -13.30 5.33 15.52
N GLU A 163 -13.50 6.66 15.56
CA GLU A 163 -14.64 7.26 16.27
C GLU A 163 -15.98 6.81 15.71
N PHE A 164 -16.12 6.81 14.37
CA PHE A 164 -17.33 6.31 13.71
C PHE A 164 -17.64 4.89 14.16
N MET A 165 -16.64 4.01 14.15
CA MET A 165 -16.78 2.60 14.54
C MET A 165 -17.22 2.46 15.99
N ALA A 166 -16.63 3.25 16.90
CA ALA A 166 -16.95 3.22 18.32
C ALA A 166 -18.39 3.67 18.64
N HIS A 167 -18.97 4.52 17.78
CA HIS A 167 -20.34 5.00 17.91
C HIS A 167 -21.39 4.07 17.25
N GLN A 168 -20.98 2.99 16.59
CA GLN A 168 -21.90 1.98 16.07
C GLN A 168 -22.07 0.83 17.07
N THR A 169 -23.32 0.53 17.42
CA THR A 169 -23.64 -0.62 18.29
C THR A 169 -23.21 -1.97 17.69
N LEU A 170 -23.10 -2.04 16.36
CA LEU A 170 -22.70 -3.21 15.60
C LEU A 170 -21.23 -3.63 15.84
N TYR A 171 -20.33 -2.69 16.16
CA TYR A 171 -18.88 -2.93 16.19
C TYR A 171 -18.27 -2.98 17.59
N THR A 172 -19.10 -2.96 18.64
CA THR A 172 -18.67 -2.91 20.05
C THR A 172 -17.62 -3.95 20.44
N ARG A 173 -17.64 -5.16 19.85
CA ARG A 173 -16.66 -6.23 20.11
C ARG A 173 -15.29 -6.01 19.46
N ALA A 174 -15.19 -5.10 18.51
CA ALA A 174 -13.91 -4.67 17.93
C ALA A 174 -13.27 -3.52 18.72
N ILE A 175 -14.05 -2.81 19.53
CA ILE A 175 -13.60 -1.65 20.30
C ILE A 175 -12.87 -2.11 21.56
N ASN A 176 -11.72 -1.49 21.85
CA ASN A 176 -10.76 -1.87 22.89
C ASN A 176 -10.25 -3.32 22.77
N ASN A 177 -10.37 -3.93 21.59
CA ASN A 177 -9.88 -5.28 21.35
C ASN A 177 -8.40 -5.23 20.95
N THR A 178 -7.53 -5.79 21.79
CA THR A 178 -6.08 -5.80 21.57
C THR A 178 -5.60 -6.96 20.70
N ASP A 179 -6.50 -7.82 20.22
CA ASP A 179 -6.19 -8.89 19.27
C ASP A 179 -6.76 -8.55 17.89
N GLY A 180 -5.88 -8.26 16.92
CA GLY A 180 -6.32 -7.76 15.61
C GLY A 180 -7.16 -8.76 14.81
N VAL A 181 -6.93 -10.07 14.95
CA VAL A 181 -7.77 -11.11 14.32
C VAL A 181 -9.18 -11.08 14.90
N SER A 182 -9.30 -11.03 16.22
CA SER A 182 -10.59 -10.94 16.92
C SER A 182 -11.30 -9.63 16.62
N ALA A 183 -10.58 -8.51 16.57
CA ALA A 183 -11.13 -7.20 16.21
C ALA A 183 -11.73 -7.21 14.80
N LEU A 184 -10.99 -7.72 13.81
CA LEU A 184 -11.45 -7.83 12.42
C LEU A 184 -12.62 -8.82 12.26
N THR A 185 -12.61 -9.91 13.03
CA THR A 185 -13.73 -10.86 13.07
C THR A 185 -15.00 -10.17 13.59
N ALA A 186 -14.88 -9.38 14.65
CA ALA A 186 -15.99 -8.61 15.19
C ALA A 186 -16.54 -7.57 14.20
N ILE A 187 -15.68 -6.96 13.37
CA ILE A 187 -16.12 -6.04 12.31
C ILE A 187 -16.94 -6.75 11.24
N PHE A 188 -16.49 -7.92 10.77
CA PHE A 188 -17.26 -8.73 9.84
C PHE A 188 -18.61 -9.16 10.43
N GLU A 189 -18.62 -9.66 11.67
CA GLU A 189 -19.85 -10.10 12.33
C GLU A 189 -20.80 -8.93 12.63
N GLY A 190 -20.28 -7.71 12.74
CA GLY A 190 -21.05 -6.47 12.79
C GLY A 190 -21.67 -6.05 11.45
N GLY A 191 -21.37 -6.74 10.35
CA GLY A 191 -21.96 -6.50 9.04
C GLY A 191 -21.37 -5.30 8.29
N TRP A 192 -20.08 -5.00 8.50
CA TRP A 192 -19.40 -3.89 7.81
C TRP A 192 -19.53 -3.95 6.29
N ALA A 193 -19.41 -5.16 5.72
CA ALA A 193 -19.61 -5.43 4.31
C ALA A 193 -20.55 -6.62 4.11
N THR A 194 -21.29 -6.61 3.00
CA THR A 194 -22.19 -7.71 2.60
C THR A 194 -21.49 -8.83 1.84
N ASP A 195 -20.21 -8.64 1.51
CA ASP A 195 -19.39 -9.63 0.81
C ASP A 195 -19.12 -10.85 1.72
N PRO A 196 -19.58 -12.06 1.35
CA PRO A 196 -19.39 -13.26 2.17
C PRO A 196 -17.90 -13.66 2.32
N SER A 197 -17.01 -13.14 1.47
CA SER A 197 -15.57 -13.36 1.56
C SER A 197 -14.82 -12.33 2.40
N TYR A 198 -15.53 -11.32 2.91
CA TYR A 198 -14.92 -10.17 3.58
C TYR A 198 -14.08 -10.55 4.81
N LEU A 199 -14.60 -11.40 5.71
CA LEU A 199 -13.85 -11.86 6.89
C LEU A 199 -12.51 -12.45 6.49
N MET A 200 -12.54 -13.33 5.49
CA MET A 200 -11.34 -14.01 5.05
C MET A 200 -10.34 -13.00 4.47
N LYS A 201 -10.79 -12.05 3.63
CA LYS A 201 -9.92 -10.99 3.09
C LYS A 201 -9.25 -10.20 4.21
N LEU A 202 -10.00 -9.86 5.26
CA LEU A 202 -9.47 -9.18 6.44
C LEU A 202 -8.40 -10.02 7.14
N LEU A 203 -8.66 -11.30 7.42
CA LEU A 203 -7.72 -12.17 8.13
C LEU A 203 -6.45 -12.45 7.32
N ALA A 204 -6.58 -12.69 6.01
CA ALA A 204 -5.45 -12.89 5.11
C ALA A 204 -4.58 -11.63 5.03
N THR A 205 -5.20 -10.46 4.87
CA THR A 205 -4.51 -9.17 4.80
C THR A 205 -3.88 -8.79 6.14
N TYR A 206 -4.53 -9.11 7.25
CA TYR A 206 -3.95 -8.90 8.57
C TYR A 206 -2.69 -9.74 8.76
N SER A 207 -2.73 -11.01 8.36
CA SER A 207 -1.58 -11.91 8.42
C SER A 207 -0.40 -11.41 7.59
N SER A 208 -0.65 -10.95 6.34
CA SER A 208 0.40 -10.53 5.42
C SER A 208 0.90 -9.09 5.60
N LEU A 209 0.02 -8.16 6.00
CA LEU A 209 0.30 -6.72 6.09
C LEU A 209 0.13 -6.19 7.52
N GLY A 210 -1.02 -6.45 8.16
CA GLY A 210 -1.33 -5.91 9.48
C GLY A 210 -0.29 -6.27 10.55
N THR A 211 0.21 -7.50 10.54
CA THR A 211 1.26 -7.97 11.46
C THR A 211 2.55 -7.14 11.42
N GLN A 212 2.88 -6.55 10.26
CA GLN A 212 4.06 -5.69 10.09
C GLN A 212 3.93 -4.38 10.88
N PHE A 213 2.71 -3.95 11.20
CA PHE A 213 2.41 -2.71 11.90
C PHE A 213 2.01 -2.88 13.37
N GLN A 214 2.22 -4.07 13.95
CA GLN A 214 1.94 -4.32 15.39
C GLN A 214 2.78 -3.47 16.34
N TRP A 215 3.84 -2.82 15.85
CA TRP A 215 4.58 -1.83 16.63
C TRP A 215 3.71 -0.62 16.99
N LEU A 216 2.80 -0.19 16.10
CA LEU A 216 1.82 0.88 16.39
C LEU A 216 0.85 0.47 17.49
N ASP A 217 0.38 -0.79 17.49
CA ASP A 217 -0.50 -1.31 18.53
C ASP A 217 0.18 -1.22 19.90
N LYS A 218 1.44 -1.66 19.96
CA LYS A 218 2.24 -1.63 21.20
C LYS A 218 2.42 -0.21 21.70
N GLU A 219 2.75 0.73 20.82
CA GLU A 219 2.92 2.14 21.18
C GLU A 219 1.61 2.78 21.65
N ALA A 220 0.51 2.53 20.93
CA ALA A 220 -0.80 3.07 21.27
C ALA A 220 -1.30 2.53 22.61
N ILE A 221 -1.14 1.22 22.85
CA ILE A 221 -1.49 0.57 24.12
C ILE A 221 -0.58 1.05 25.26
N LEU A 222 0.71 1.25 25.00
CA LEU A 222 1.65 1.80 25.99
C LEU A 222 1.25 3.23 26.39
N LYS A 223 0.83 4.05 25.42
CA LYS A 223 0.47 5.46 25.63
C LYS A 223 -0.89 5.65 26.31
N TYR A 224 -1.89 4.85 25.93
CA TYR A 224 -3.29 5.07 26.36
C TYR A 224 -3.93 3.91 27.13
N GLY A 225 -3.21 2.80 27.32
CA GLY A 225 -3.73 1.59 27.95
C GLY A 225 -4.47 0.67 26.97
N SER A 226 -4.93 -0.48 27.47
CA SER A 226 -5.60 -1.52 26.67
C SER A 226 -7.09 -1.27 26.43
N THR A 227 -7.70 -0.33 27.15
CA THR A 227 -9.12 0.02 27.02
C THR A 227 -9.31 1.54 27.05
N PRO A 228 -8.71 2.29 26.11
CA PRO A 228 -8.70 3.74 26.19
C PRO A 228 -10.04 4.37 25.84
N TYR A 229 -10.86 3.72 25.00
CA TYR A 229 -12.18 4.23 24.66
C TYR A 229 -13.14 3.92 25.79
N GLN A 230 -13.58 4.96 26.49
CA GLN A 230 -14.68 4.91 27.43
C GLN A 230 -15.86 5.55 26.69
N GLY A 231 -16.96 4.84 26.49
CA GLY A 231 -18.15 5.41 25.83
C GLY A 231 -18.66 6.68 26.54
N LYS A 232 -19.75 7.29 26.04
CA LYS A 232 -20.30 8.62 26.41
C LYS A 232 -20.42 9.01 27.91
N ASN A 233 -20.09 8.16 28.87
CA ASN A 233 -20.12 8.48 30.30
C ASN A 233 -18.87 9.20 30.83
N ASP A 234 -17.74 9.25 30.09
CA ASP A 234 -16.49 9.88 30.59
C ASP A 234 -15.79 10.80 29.55
N LEU A 235 -16.55 11.42 28.63
CA LEU A 235 -16.03 12.60 27.91
C LEU A 235 -16.16 13.80 28.84
N ASP A 236 -15.22 13.94 29.79
CA ASP A 236 -15.00 15.22 30.42
C ASP A 236 -14.67 16.22 29.31
N GLU A 237 -15.39 17.35 29.23
CA GLU A 237 -15.14 18.47 28.32
C GLU A 237 -13.74 19.12 28.56
N GLY A 238 -12.90 18.51 29.38
CA GLY A 238 -11.56 18.94 29.71
C GLY A 238 -10.56 18.60 28.61
N THR A 239 -10.25 19.60 27.80
CA THR A 239 -8.96 19.81 27.11
C THR A 239 -8.21 18.53 26.73
N VAL A 240 -8.45 18.01 25.53
CA VAL A 240 -7.39 17.28 24.82
C VAL A 240 -6.25 18.29 24.66
N ASN A 241 -5.25 18.23 25.54
CA ASN A 241 -3.99 18.91 25.34
C ASN A 241 -3.33 18.27 24.12
N VAL A 242 -3.69 18.76 22.94
CA VAL A 242 -2.84 18.69 21.76
C VAL A 242 -1.54 19.40 22.17
N PRO A 243 -0.35 18.78 21.99
CA PRO A 243 0.89 19.52 22.13
C PRO A 243 0.85 20.67 21.12
N LYS A 244 0.54 21.87 21.61
CA LYS A 244 0.70 23.11 20.86
C LYS A 244 2.19 23.32 20.71
N GLY A 245 2.76 22.86 19.60
CA GLY A 245 4.07 23.26 19.09
C GLY A 245 5.11 23.63 20.14
N GLU A 246 5.33 22.77 21.14
CA GLU A 246 6.56 22.80 21.90
C GLU A 246 7.48 21.79 21.21
N GLU A 247 8.64 22.27 20.77
CA GLU A 247 9.75 21.46 20.32
C GLU A 247 9.98 20.33 21.33
N SER A 248 9.39 19.16 21.08
CA SER A 248 9.74 17.96 21.81
C SER A 248 11.09 17.53 21.27
N ASP A 249 12.11 17.85 22.03
CA ASP A 249 13.46 17.29 21.92
C ASP A 249 13.35 15.78 22.21
N SER A 250 12.91 15.02 21.21
CA SER A 250 12.88 13.56 21.24
C SER A 250 13.13 13.06 19.83
N SER A 251 14.29 12.44 19.68
CA SER A 251 14.81 11.77 18.50
C SER A 251 13.99 10.54 18.08
N ASP A 252 12.66 10.56 18.15
CA ASP A 252 11.80 9.40 17.92
C ASP A 252 11.45 9.28 16.43
N CYS A 253 12.50 9.13 15.62
CA CYS A 253 12.38 8.85 14.20
C CYS A 253 12.10 7.36 13.97
N VAL A 254 11.10 7.05 13.15
CA VAL A 254 10.96 5.68 12.65
C VAL A 254 11.98 5.50 11.54
N LYS A 255 13.10 4.85 11.86
CA LYS A 255 14.18 4.59 10.90
C LYS A 255 13.65 3.75 9.73
N THR A 256 13.94 4.20 8.52
CA THR A 256 13.88 3.36 7.33
C THR A 256 15.14 2.50 7.34
N SER A 257 15.02 1.19 7.09
CA SER A 257 16.12 0.51 6.41
C SER A 257 16.27 1.20 5.06
N ASP A 258 17.47 1.64 4.72
CA ASP A 258 17.77 2.37 3.50
C ASP A 258 17.26 1.60 2.25
N THR A 259 16.17 2.06 1.63
CA THR A 259 15.74 1.60 0.30
C THR A 259 15.38 2.75 -0.63
N ALA A 260 15.93 3.94 -0.38
CA ALA A 260 16.02 5.01 -1.38
C ALA A 260 17.09 4.65 -2.42
N GLY A 261 16.76 3.68 -3.28
CA GLY A 261 17.63 3.27 -4.37
C GLY A 261 17.61 1.79 -4.75
N GLN A 262 16.58 0.99 -4.42
CA GLN A 262 16.37 -0.36 -4.99
C GLN A 262 15.11 -0.99 -4.38
N VAL A 263 13.89 -0.65 -4.83
CA VAL A 263 12.71 -1.47 -4.48
C VAL A 263 12.49 -2.50 -5.58
N THR A 264 13.46 -3.40 -5.74
CA THR A 264 13.23 -4.69 -6.40
C THR A 264 13.27 -5.73 -5.30
N GLY A 265 12.11 -6.18 -4.82
CA GLY A 265 12.11 -7.18 -3.75
C GLY A 265 10.92 -7.23 -2.82
N GLU A 266 10.22 -6.12 -2.63
CA GLU A 266 9.13 -6.01 -1.66
C GLU A 266 7.76 -6.15 -2.33
N ASN A 267 6.76 -6.58 -1.55
CA ASN A 267 5.39 -6.63 -2.04
C ASN A 267 4.91 -5.22 -2.39
N SER A 268 4.44 -5.02 -3.62
CA SER A 268 3.85 -3.75 -4.04
C SER A 268 2.32 -3.85 -4.11
N ALA A 269 1.66 -2.70 -3.98
CA ALA A 269 0.25 -2.59 -4.37
C ALA A 269 0.10 -2.83 -5.89
N PRO A 270 -1.05 -3.35 -6.36
CA PRO A 270 -1.37 -3.45 -7.78
C PRO A 270 -1.43 -2.07 -8.46
N THR A 271 -0.80 -1.95 -9.62
CA THR A 271 -0.81 -0.74 -10.47
C THR A 271 -1.46 -1.03 -11.82
N LEU A 272 -1.98 0.02 -12.49
CA LEU A 272 -2.53 -0.04 -13.86
C LEU A 272 -1.47 0.12 -14.96
N GLU A 273 -0.24 0.45 -14.59
CA GLU A 273 0.88 0.52 -15.50
C GLU A 273 2.01 -0.35 -14.96
N VAL A 274 2.89 -0.81 -15.84
CA VAL A 274 4.13 -1.48 -15.45
C VAL A 274 4.91 -0.52 -14.53
N PRO A 275 5.31 -0.95 -13.32
CA PRO A 275 6.06 -0.09 -12.43
C PRO A 275 7.34 0.43 -13.10
N LYS A 276 7.67 1.70 -12.85
CA LYS A 276 8.70 2.45 -13.59
C LYS A 276 10.04 1.74 -13.62
N GLU A 277 10.38 1.06 -12.53
CA GLU A 277 11.61 0.30 -12.35
C GLU A 277 11.73 -0.94 -13.26
N TYR A 278 10.64 -1.41 -13.87
CA TYR A 278 10.65 -2.51 -14.85
C TYR A 278 10.49 -2.04 -16.30
N GLN A 279 10.20 -0.76 -16.54
CA GLN A 279 10.09 -0.22 -17.89
C GLN A 279 11.43 -0.39 -18.62
N GLY A 280 11.39 -0.99 -19.81
CA GLY A 280 12.59 -1.32 -20.59
C GLY A 280 13.38 -2.55 -20.13
N LYS A 281 12.98 -3.21 -19.02
CA LYS A 281 13.61 -4.47 -18.54
C LYS A 281 12.86 -5.73 -18.97
N LEU A 282 11.58 -5.61 -19.32
CA LEU A 282 10.75 -6.76 -19.69
C LEU A 282 11.16 -7.34 -21.03
N THR A 283 11.30 -8.66 -21.09
CA THR A 283 11.68 -9.39 -22.31
C THR A 283 10.47 -9.95 -23.07
N LEU A 284 9.32 -10.09 -22.41
CA LEU A 284 8.08 -10.54 -23.02
C LEU A 284 7.43 -9.40 -23.83
N PRO A 285 6.71 -9.71 -24.93
CA PRO A 285 5.94 -8.70 -25.63
C PRO A 285 4.89 -8.09 -24.69
N PRO A 286 4.51 -6.81 -24.86
CA PRO A 286 3.42 -6.19 -24.10
C PRO A 286 2.15 -7.05 -24.19
N PRO A 287 1.36 -7.18 -23.10
CA PRO A 287 0.07 -7.88 -23.15
C PRO A 287 -0.82 -7.31 -24.26
N ASP A 288 -1.44 -8.19 -25.05
CA ASP A 288 -2.47 -7.78 -26.00
C ASP A 288 -3.88 -7.97 -25.42
N SER A 289 -4.90 -7.53 -26.16
CA SER A 289 -6.30 -7.59 -25.75
C SER A 289 -7.07 -8.71 -26.46
N LYS A 290 -6.39 -9.78 -26.90
CA LYS A 290 -7.03 -10.84 -27.67
C LYS A 290 -7.53 -11.97 -26.79
N ASP A 291 -8.69 -12.49 -27.17
CA ASP A 291 -9.16 -13.78 -26.70
C ASP A 291 -8.58 -14.89 -27.55
N TYR A 292 -7.77 -15.73 -26.92
CA TYR A 292 -7.13 -16.87 -27.58
C TYR A 292 -8.06 -18.07 -27.58
N SER A 293 -8.04 -18.83 -28.68
CA SER A 293 -8.87 -20.02 -28.83
C SER A 293 -8.66 -21.05 -27.72
N GLY A 294 -9.75 -21.72 -27.36
CA GLY A 294 -9.78 -22.71 -26.27
C GLY A 294 -10.00 -22.11 -24.86
N ASN A 295 -10.00 -20.78 -24.72
CA ASN A 295 -10.31 -20.14 -23.45
C ASN A 295 -11.81 -20.26 -23.15
N SER A 296 -12.16 -21.08 -22.16
CA SER A 296 -13.54 -21.22 -21.68
C SER A 296 -13.73 -20.67 -20.26
N TYR A 297 -12.76 -19.88 -19.76
CA TYR A 297 -12.91 -19.17 -18.50
C TYR A 297 -13.79 -17.91 -18.66
N PRO A 298 -14.56 -17.50 -17.65
CA PRO A 298 -15.37 -16.29 -17.72
C PRO A 298 -14.51 -15.06 -17.97
N PHE A 299 -14.97 -14.20 -18.89
CA PHE A 299 -14.29 -12.95 -19.21
C PHE A 299 -14.01 -12.15 -17.93
N GLY A 300 -12.81 -11.56 -17.87
CA GLY A 300 -12.42 -10.67 -16.79
C GLY A 300 -11.85 -11.35 -15.55
N GLU A 301 -12.00 -12.67 -15.43
CA GLU A 301 -11.44 -13.45 -14.33
C GLU A 301 -9.92 -13.59 -14.42
N CYS A 302 -9.28 -13.91 -13.28
CA CYS A 302 -7.83 -14.14 -13.22
C CYS A 302 -7.38 -15.27 -14.16
N THR A 303 -8.18 -16.33 -14.26
CA THR A 303 -7.94 -17.49 -15.11
C THR A 303 -8.09 -17.18 -16.58
N TRP A 304 -9.07 -16.35 -16.95
CA TRP A 304 -9.23 -15.83 -18.31
C TRP A 304 -8.01 -15.00 -18.74
N GLY A 305 -7.56 -14.07 -17.89
CA GLY A 305 -6.43 -13.19 -18.21
C GLY A 305 -5.10 -13.92 -18.25
N ALA A 306 -4.88 -14.91 -17.37
CA ALA A 306 -3.70 -15.75 -17.37
C ALA A 306 -3.68 -16.69 -18.57
N TYR A 307 -4.81 -17.33 -18.93
CA TYR A 307 -4.90 -18.20 -20.10
C TYR A 307 -4.53 -17.45 -21.39
N ASN A 308 -5.14 -16.29 -21.62
CA ASN A 308 -4.87 -15.46 -22.80
C ASN A 308 -3.40 -14.99 -22.82
N ARG A 309 -2.87 -14.52 -21.68
CA ARG A 309 -1.47 -14.06 -21.60
C ARG A 309 -0.48 -15.19 -21.86
N MET A 310 -0.70 -16.37 -21.28
CA MET A 310 0.11 -17.58 -21.50
C MET A 310 0.07 -18.02 -22.98
N ALA A 311 -1.10 -17.95 -23.63
CA ALA A 311 -1.23 -18.26 -25.05
C ALA A 311 -0.51 -17.23 -25.95
N GLN A 312 -0.58 -15.93 -25.60
CA GLN A 312 0.09 -14.86 -26.33
C GLN A 312 1.61 -15.07 -26.40
N ILE A 313 2.22 -15.48 -25.29
CA ILE A 313 3.67 -15.66 -25.17
C ILE A 313 4.14 -17.06 -25.57
N GLY A 314 3.26 -17.88 -26.14
CA GLY A 314 3.58 -19.22 -26.63
C GLY A 314 3.67 -20.31 -25.55
N ASN A 315 3.38 -20.01 -24.29
CA ASN A 315 3.36 -20.96 -23.17
C ASN A 315 1.93 -21.46 -22.91
N ARG A 316 1.30 -22.11 -23.89
CA ARG A 316 -0.12 -22.48 -23.79
C ARG A 316 -0.40 -23.43 -22.64
N ILE A 317 -1.56 -23.25 -22.01
CA ILE A 317 -2.12 -24.15 -21.00
C ILE A 317 -3.49 -24.62 -21.47
N GLU A 318 -3.89 -25.83 -21.09
CA GLU A 318 -5.23 -26.32 -21.38
C GLU A 318 -6.26 -25.67 -20.44
N TRP A 319 -7.53 -25.75 -20.82
CA TRP A 319 -8.63 -25.29 -19.99
C TRP A 319 -9.01 -26.38 -18.97
N PHE A 320 -9.14 -25.99 -17.69
CA PHE A 320 -9.59 -26.87 -16.62
C PHE A 320 -11.03 -26.52 -16.25
N SER A 321 -11.88 -27.54 -16.12
CA SER A 321 -13.32 -27.38 -15.87
C SER A 321 -13.69 -27.47 -14.39
N GLY A 322 -14.86 -26.91 -14.03
CA GLY A 322 -15.41 -26.96 -12.68
C GLY A 322 -14.46 -26.37 -11.63
N ASP A 323 -14.41 -26.99 -10.45
CA ASP A 323 -13.57 -26.51 -9.34
C ASP A 323 -12.06 -26.58 -9.65
N SER A 324 -11.66 -27.44 -10.60
CA SER A 324 -10.28 -27.53 -11.09
C SER A 324 -9.85 -26.30 -11.91
N GLY A 325 -10.83 -25.50 -12.32
CA GLY A 325 -10.65 -24.27 -13.10
C GLY A 325 -10.37 -23.03 -12.27
N HIS A 326 -10.46 -23.07 -10.94
CA HIS A 326 -10.14 -21.93 -10.08
C HIS A 326 -8.64 -21.60 -10.10
N GLY A 327 -8.28 -20.32 -9.95
CA GLY A 327 -6.88 -19.88 -10.09
C GLY A 327 -5.90 -20.60 -9.15
N GLY A 328 -6.29 -20.83 -7.90
CA GLY A 328 -5.51 -21.58 -6.90
C GLY A 328 -5.50 -23.10 -7.11
N ALA A 329 -6.42 -23.63 -7.94
CA ALA A 329 -6.45 -25.05 -8.27
C ALA A 329 -5.54 -25.41 -9.46
N TRP A 330 -5.12 -24.42 -10.27
CA TRP A 330 -4.35 -24.67 -11.49
C TRP A 330 -3.06 -25.46 -11.26
N GLY A 331 -2.35 -25.27 -10.14
CA GLY A 331 -1.15 -26.04 -9.84
C GLY A 331 -1.41 -27.54 -9.73
N ALA A 332 -2.46 -27.94 -9.04
CA ALA A 332 -2.89 -29.34 -8.94
C ALA A 332 -3.46 -29.88 -10.26
N SER A 333 -4.27 -29.08 -10.95
CA SER A 333 -4.88 -29.44 -12.25
C SER A 333 -3.80 -29.65 -13.33
N ALA A 334 -2.86 -28.72 -13.46
CA ALA A 334 -1.78 -28.78 -14.42
C ALA A 334 -0.83 -29.96 -14.14
N ARG A 335 -0.53 -30.23 -12.87
CA ARG A 335 0.26 -31.42 -12.50
C ARG A 335 -0.43 -32.71 -12.92
N SER A 336 -1.74 -32.81 -12.70
CA SER A 336 -2.54 -33.98 -13.12
C SER A 336 -2.59 -34.14 -14.63
N ALA A 337 -2.55 -33.03 -15.38
CA ALA A 337 -2.49 -32.98 -16.83
C ALA A 337 -1.05 -33.10 -17.41
N GLY A 338 -0.07 -33.44 -16.57
CA GLY A 338 1.31 -33.71 -16.98
C GLY A 338 2.14 -32.46 -17.33
N TYR A 339 1.76 -31.28 -16.85
CA TYR A 339 2.60 -30.09 -16.93
C TYR A 339 3.68 -30.10 -15.85
N THR A 340 4.80 -29.44 -16.13
CA THR A 340 5.82 -29.15 -15.11
C THR A 340 5.26 -28.13 -14.13
N VAL A 341 5.18 -28.51 -12.85
CA VAL A 341 4.76 -27.63 -11.76
C VAL A 341 5.79 -27.71 -10.64
N VAL A 342 6.37 -26.56 -10.28
CA VAL A 342 7.41 -26.43 -9.25
C VAL A 342 6.98 -25.42 -8.18
N LYS A 343 7.43 -25.59 -6.95
CA LYS A 343 7.11 -24.65 -5.85
C LYS A 343 8.28 -23.70 -5.62
N GLY A 344 8.00 -22.40 -5.48
CA GLY A 344 9.02 -21.41 -5.11
C GLY A 344 10.09 -21.09 -6.15
N GLU A 345 10.02 -21.68 -7.35
CA GLU A 345 10.99 -21.49 -8.43
C GLU A 345 10.35 -20.76 -9.62
N PRO A 346 10.23 -19.42 -9.57
CA PRO A 346 9.61 -18.65 -10.63
C PRO A 346 10.47 -18.62 -11.90
N LYS A 347 9.81 -18.58 -13.05
CA LYS A 347 10.45 -18.32 -14.35
C LYS A 347 9.58 -17.37 -15.18
N VAL A 348 10.21 -16.48 -15.92
CA VAL A 348 9.52 -15.54 -16.81
C VAL A 348 8.63 -16.30 -17.80
N GLY A 349 7.38 -15.84 -17.91
CA GLY A 349 6.36 -16.42 -18.77
C GLY A 349 5.66 -17.66 -18.21
N TRP A 350 5.94 -18.07 -16.97
CA TRP A 350 5.20 -19.14 -16.30
C TRP A 350 3.98 -18.56 -15.58
N ALA A 351 2.98 -19.39 -15.33
CA ALA A 351 1.85 -18.99 -14.49
C ALA A 351 2.22 -19.15 -13.00
N ALA A 352 1.88 -18.17 -12.18
CA ALA A 352 2.07 -18.17 -10.73
C ALA A 352 0.71 -18.45 -10.05
N CYS A 353 0.60 -19.60 -9.40
CA CYS A 353 -0.61 -20.10 -8.76
C CYS A 353 -0.58 -19.82 -7.26
N PHE A 354 -1.60 -19.09 -6.81
CA PHE A 354 -1.77 -18.66 -5.43
C PHE A 354 -2.82 -19.54 -4.79
N GLN A 355 -2.44 -20.30 -3.77
CA GLN A 355 -3.40 -20.96 -2.92
C GLN A 355 -4.28 -19.92 -2.22
N GLY A 356 -5.51 -20.29 -1.88
CA GLY A 356 -6.43 -19.40 -1.18
C GLY A 356 -5.80 -18.82 0.09
N GLY A 357 -5.82 -17.49 0.21
CA GLY A 357 -5.39 -16.72 1.38
C GLY A 357 -3.95 -16.21 1.24
N VAL A 358 -3.22 -16.66 0.22
CA VAL A 358 -1.86 -16.21 -0.06
C VAL A 358 -1.89 -14.90 -0.85
N ALA A 359 -1.16 -13.89 -0.38
CA ALA A 359 -0.98 -12.60 -1.05
C ALA A 359 -2.30 -11.90 -1.46
N GLY A 360 -3.33 -12.02 -0.63
CA GLY A 360 -4.65 -11.42 -0.87
C GLY A 360 -5.55 -12.20 -1.84
N SER A 361 -5.16 -13.42 -2.23
CA SER A 361 -6.01 -14.29 -3.06
C SER A 361 -7.31 -14.67 -2.32
N LEU A 362 -8.36 -15.02 -3.07
CA LEU A 362 -9.71 -15.26 -2.54
C LEU A 362 -9.95 -16.75 -2.20
N PRO A 363 -9.96 -17.20 -0.94
CA PRO A 363 -10.44 -18.52 -0.55
C PRO A 363 -11.90 -18.79 -0.89
N PRO A 364 -12.23 -20.03 -1.30
CA PRO A 364 -11.31 -21.15 -1.57
C PRO A 364 -10.61 -21.08 -2.93
N TYR A 365 -11.00 -20.14 -3.79
CA TYR A 365 -10.65 -20.07 -5.20
C TYR A 365 -9.16 -19.82 -5.51
N GLY A 366 -8.45 -19.14 -4.61
CA GLY A 366 -7.07 -18.71 -4.83
C GLY A 366 -6.96 -17.66 -5.94
N HIS A 367 -5.81 -17.62 -6.61
CA HIS A 367 -5.54 -16.69 -7.71
C HIS A 367 -4.52 -17.27 -8.69
N ILE A 368 -4.46 -16.72 -9.91
CA ILE A 368 -3.45 -17.07 -10.91
C ILE A 368 -3.00 -15.80 -11.63
N ALA A 369 -1.68 -15.65 -11.78
CA ALA A 369 -1.05 -14.55 -12.50
C ALA A 369 0.00 -15.09 -13.48
N VAL A 370 0.61 -14.22 -14.29
CA VAL A 370 1.75 -14.57 -15.16
C VAL A 370 2.99 -13.83 -14.72
N VAL A 371 4.11 -14.54 -14.60
CA VAL A 371 5.42 -13.97 -14.23
C VAL A 371 5.96 -13.17 -15.40
N GLU A 372 6.07 -11.85 -15.24
CA GLU A 372 6.60 -10.94 -16.27
C GLU A 372 8.10 -10.69 -16.09
N TYR A 373 8.60 -10.75 -14.85
CA TYR A 373 10.02 -10.58 -14.53
C TYR A 373 10.39 -11.33 -13.25
N VAL A 374 11.63 -11.81 -13.16
CA VAL A 374 12.20 -12.41 -11.94
C VAL A 374 13.43 -11.59 -11.55
N ASN A 375 13.39 -10.99 -10.36
CA ASN A 375 14.49 -10.20 -9.83
C ASN A 375 15.62 -11.09 -9.31
N SER A 376 16.82 -10.51 -9.14
CA SER A 376 17.99 -11.23 -8.64
C SER A 376 17.85 -11.74 -7.21
N ASP A 377 16.98 -11.12 -6.41
CA ASP A 377 16.71 -11.49 -5.02
C ASP A 377 15.67 -12.62 -4.89
N GLY A 378 15.00 -12.98 -5.99
CA GLY A 378 13.96 -14.01 -6.05
C GLY A 378 12.53 -13.48 -5.94
N SER A 379 12.33 -12.16 -5.79
CA SER A 379 11.00 -11.54 -5.99
C SER A 379 10.61 -11.56 -7.47
N ILE A 380 9.32 -11.38 -7.75
CA ILE A 380 8.77 -11.41 -9.11
C ILE A 380 7.87 -10.22 -9.39
N LEU A 381 7.89 -9.74 -10.63
CA LEU A 381 6.81 -8.93 -11.18
C LEU A 381 5.79 -9.86 -11.83
N VAL A 382 4.52 -9.71 -11.49
CA VAL A 382 3.42 -10.43 -12.15
C VAL A 382 2.50 -9.49 -12.91
N SER A 383 1.86 -10.00 -13.96
CA SER A 383 0.64 -9.40 -14.51
C SER A 383 -0.57 -10.29 -14.24
N GLU A 384 -1.67 -9.67 -13.85
CA GLU A 384 -2.87 -10.36 -13.38
C GLU A 384 -4.14 -9.59 -13.78
N THR A 385 -5.28 -10.28 -13.77
CA THR A 385 -6.61 -9.71 -13.99
C THR A 385 -7.49 -10.05 -12.79
N ASN A 386 -8.60 -9.33 -12.61
CA ASN A 386 -9.50 -9.51 -11.48
C ASN A 386 -8.88 -9.14 -10.10
N VAL A 387 -7.91 -8.22 -10.10
CA VAL A 387 -7.34 -7.64 -8.87
C VAL A 387 -7.70 -6.16 -8.78
N ILE A 388 -7.52 -5.42 -9.88
CA ILE A 388 -8.13 -4.09 -10.07
C ILE A 388 -9.36 -4.24 -10.95
N ASN A 389 -10.46 -3.57 -10.60
CA ASN A 389 -11.74 -3.58 -11.33
C ASN A 389 -12.24 -5.00 -11.60
N MET A 390 -12.72 -5.67 -10.55
CA MET A 390 -13.11 -7.08 -10.63
C MET A 390 -14.11 -7.36 -11.78
N GLY A 391 -13.87 -8.43 -12.53
CA GLY A 391 -14.71 -8.85 -13.66
C GLY A 391 -14.61 -8.00 -14.94
N SER A 392 -13.81 -6.93 -14.98
CA SER A 392 -13.71 -6.04 -16.15
C SER A 392 -12.71 -6.50 -17.21
N GLY A 393 -11.80 -7.42 -16.86
CA GLY A 393 -10.63 -7.75 -17.67
C GLY A 393 -9.50 -6.73 -17.59
N THR A 394 -9.60 -5.73 -16.70
CA THR A 394 -8.50 -4.83 -16.39
C THR A 394 -7.28 -5.63 -15.92
N ARG A 395 -6.16 -5.39 -16.59
CA ARG A 395 -4.86 -5.95 -16.21
C ARG A 395 -4.17 -5.01 -15.23
N SER A 396 -3.57 -5.60 -14.20
CA SER A 396 -2.73 -4.91 -13.24
C SER A 396 -1.39 -5.60 -13.08
N TRP A 397 -0.45 -4.91 -12.44
CA TRP A 397 0.91 -5.38 -12.15
C TRP A 397 1.22 -5.21 -10.68
N ARG A 398 1.98 -6.13 -10.10
CA ARG A 398 2.58 -5.94 -8.78
C ARG A 398 3.85 -6.77 -8.62
N VAL A 399 4.68 -6.33 -7.69
CA VAL A 399 5.84 -7.07 -7.21
C VAL A 399 5.42 -7.95 -6.04
N LEU A 400 5.91 -9.19 -6.05
CA LEU A 400 5.73 -10.15 -4.96
C LEU A 400 7.11 -10.53 -4.43
N ASP A 401 7.28 -10.37 -3.12
CA ASP A 401 8.52 -10.67 -2.44
C ASP A 401 8.87 -12.16 -2.47
N LYS A 402 10.12 -12.48 -2.13
CA LYS A 402 10.62 -13.85 -2.09
C LYS A 402 9.83 -14.75 -1.12
N GLY A 403 9.36 -14.19 0.00
CA GLY A 403 8.59 -14.91 1.01
C GLY A 403 7.25 -15.40 0.46
N ILE A 404 6.54 -14.55 -0.27
CA ILE A 404 5.33 -14.92 -1.01
C ILE A 404 5.68 -15.92 -2.12
N VAL A 405 6.68 -15.62 -2.94
CA VAL A 405 7.12 -16.49 -4.06
C VAL A 405 7.37 -17.92 -3.59
N SER A 406 8.01 -18.11 -2.43
CA SER A 406 8.30 -19.44 -1.87
C SER A 406 7.05 -20.29 -1.55
N GLN A 407 5.89 -19.65 -1.42
CA GLN A 407 4.60 -20.29 -1.13
C GLN A 407 3.84 -20.66 -2.41
N LEU A 408 4.17 -20.04 -3.55
CA LEU A 408 3.46 -20.22 -4.81
C LEU A 408 3.90 -21.48 -5.57
N GLU A 409 2.99 -22.01 -6.38
CA GLU A 409 3.31 -22.99 -7.40
C GLU A 409 3.43 -22.31 -8.76
N PHE A 410 4.44 -22.68 -9.53
CA PHE A 410 4.72 -22.13 -10.86
C PHE A 410 4.53 -23.21 -11.92
N ILE A 411 3.78 -22.88 -12.96
CA ILE A 411 3.35 -23.81 -14.01
C ILE A 411 4.03 -23.42 -15.33
N GLN A 412 4.78 -24.35 -15.89
CA GLN A 412 5.33 -24.21 -17.24
C GLN A 412 4.23 -24.53 -18.25
N GLY A 413 3.89 -23.58 -19.13
CA GLY A 413 3.03 -23.88 -20.28
C GLY A 413 3.73 -24.78 -21.30
N LYS A 414 2.96 -25.44 -22.16
CA LYS A 414 3.49 -26.22 -23.28
C LYS A 414 3.71 -25.27 -24.46
N GLY A 415 4.94 -25.23 -24.96
CA GLY A 415 5.27 -24.54 -26.21
C GLY A 415 4.43 -25.12 -27.36
N GLY A 416 3.75 -24.24 -28.10
CA GLY A 416 3.00 -24.63 -29.30
C GLY A 416 3.89 -25.03 -30.47
#